data_AF-A0A6L7RUJ8-F1
#
_entry.id   AF-A0A6L7RUJ8-F1
#
_cell.length_a   1.000
_cell.length_b   1.000
_cell.length_c   1.000
_cell.angle_alpha   90.00
_cell.angle_beta   90.00
_cell.angle_gamma   90.00
#
_symmetry.space_group_name_H-M   'P 1'
#
loop_
_entity.id
_entity.type
_entity.pdbx_description
1 polymer ?
#
loop_
_entity_poly.entity_id
_entity_poly.type
_entity_poly.pdbx_seq_one_letter_code
_entity_poly.pdbx_strand_id
1 'polypeptide(L)'
;MGSRRPITRARVSTVSWRSGWRLSEPVREGTGRSLHENTADTHFVAELKARAELFNRDLFNRSLPLAKVEFLPSAAVRQLGSVRTNRDRSAFVMRIARLLDGPAGERPVEGSRFNLRDEVLIHELVHVEQFIRAPNEPPHGPWFLERMRSIGARPRACPTVQLKVRGRWLYRCPAGHEVVRLRRYGRRRVSCRRCDPRAYNPRHRLRLVGEITSAGGAE
;
A
#
# COMPACT_ATOMS: atom_id res chain seq x y z
N MET A 1 32.99 -48.95 0.29
CA MET A 1 32.55 -48.34 -0.99
C MET A 1 31.07 -47.97 -0.88
N GLY A 2 30.79 -46.72 -0.51
CA GLY A 2 29.42 -46.23 -0.26
C GLY A 2 28.77 -45.68 -1.52
N SER A 3 27.74 -46.38 -2.00
CA SER A 3 26.91 -46.02 -3.15
C SER A 3 26.14 -44.70 -2.91
N ARG A 4 26.42 -43.68 -3.73
CA ARG A 4 25.65 -42.43 -3.78
C ARG A 4 24.41 -42.64 -4.65
N ARG A 5 23.22 -42.62 -4.06
CA ARG A 5 21.96 -42.50 -4.81
C ARG A 5 21.80 -41.06 -5.32
N PRO A 6 21.40 -40.83 -6.58
CA PRO A 6 21.10 -39.50 -7.07
C PRO A 6 19.80 -39.00 -6.45
N ILE A 7 19.82 -37.80 -5.87
CA ILE A 7 18.63 -37.08 -5.41
C ILE A 7 17.81 -36.73 -6.66
N THR A 8 16.66 -37.37 -6.78
CA THR A 8 15.64 -37.05 -7.76
C THR A 8 15.18 -35.61 -7.53
N ARG A 9 15.36 -34.75 -8.54
CA ARG A 9 14.75 -33.41 -8.59
C ARG A 9 13.24 -33.57 -8.49
N ALA A 10 12.66 -33.24 -7.33
CA ALA A 10 11.23 -33.16 -7.18
C ALA A 10 10.70 -32.06 -8.11
N ARG A 11 9.75 -32.45 -8.97
CA ARG A 11 9.02 -31.57 -9.88
C ARG A 11 8.41 -30.42 -9.09
N VAL A 12 8.76 -29.19 -9.47
CA VAL A 12 8.06 -27.97 -9.05
C VAL A 12 6.66 -28.04 -9.66
N SER A 13 5.66 -28.39 -8.84
CA SER A 13 4.26 -28.14 -9.17
C SER A 13 3.98 -26.65 -8.96
N THR A 14 4.12 -25.88 -10.03
CA THR A 14 3.61 -24.51 -10.12
C THR A 14 2.09 -24.52 -9.98
N VAL A 15 1.60 -24.14 -8.80
CA VAL A 15 0.22 -23.66 -8.70
C VAL A 15 0.24 -22.19 -9.10
N SER A 16 -0.03 -21.97 -10.39
CA SER A 16 -0.21 -20.66 -11.00
C SER A 16 -1.55 -20.07 -10.56
N TRP A 17 -1.53 -19.16 -9.59
CA TRP A 17 -2.62 -18.20 -9.41
C TRP A 17 -2.22 -16.90 -10.08
N ARG A 18 -2.87 -16.60 -11.21
CA ARG A 18 -2.68 -15.37 -11.98
C ARG A 18 -3.08 -14.16 -11.13
N SER A 19 -2.11 -13.55 -10.46
CA SER A 19 -2.03 -12.09 -10.39
C SER A 19 -0.76 -11.72 -11.15
N GLY A 20 -0.93 -11.23 -12.37
CA GLY A 20 0.15 -11.06 -13.35
C GLY A 20 1.16 -9.97 -12.99
N TRP A 21 2.06 -10.26 -12.04
CA TRP A 21 3.28 -9.50 -11.84
C TRP A 21 4.48 -10.45 -11.96
N ARG A 22 5.14 -10.39 -13.12
CA ARG A 22 6.41 -11.06 -13.37
C ARG A 22 7.50 -10.21 -12.72
N LEU A 23 8.18 -10.74 -11.71
CA LEU A 23 9.36 -10.09 -11.13
C LEU A 23 10.45 -10.02 -12.20
N SER A 24 10.84 -8.80 -12.58
CA SER A 24 12.14 -8.56 -13.22
C SER A 24 13.20 -8.46 -12.10
N GLU A 25 14.41 -8.91 -12.42
CA GLU A 25 15.60 -9.13 -11.58
C GLU A 25 15.89 -8.14 -10.42
N PRO A 26 16.66 -8.58 -9.40
CA PRO A 26 16.97 -7.77 -8.21
C PRO A 26 17.73 -6.48 -8.59
N VAL A 27 17.15 -5.34 -8.23
CA VAL A 27 17.84 -4.05 -8.29
C VAL A 27 18.96 -4.07 -7.25
N ARG A 28 20.21 -3.99 -7.74
CA ARG A 28 21.41 -3.84 -6.92
C ARG A 28 21.28 -2.67 -5.95
N GLU A 29 21.72 -2.89 -4.71
CA GLU A 29 21.87 -1.86 -3.68
C GLU A 29 22.71 -0.69 -4.19
N GLY A 30 22.03 0.42 -4.50
CA GLY A 30 22.63 1.71 -4.78
C GLY A 30 22.76 2.49 -3.48
N THR A 31 23.99 2.59 -3.01
CA THR A 31 24.56 3.51 -2.02
C THR A 31 23.69 4.72 -1.60
N GLY A 32 23.60 4.88 -0.27
CA GLY A 32 22.71 5.82 0.40
C GLY A 32 22.87 7.29 0.00
N ARG A 33 21.72 7.95 -0.15
CA ARG A 33 21.54 9.36 0.17
C ARG A 33 20.18 9.52 0.84
N SER A 34 20.23 9.93 2.11
CA SER A 34 19.10 10.42 2.88
C SER A 34 18.33 11.46 2.05
N LEU A 35 17.17 11.04 1.53
CA LEU A 35 16.17 11.93 0.98
C LEU A 35 15.43 12.49 2.19
N HIS A 36 15.53 13.81 2.40
CA HIS A 36 14.79 14.52 3.43
C HIS A 36 13.35 14.00 3.51
N GLU A 37 13.06 13.27 4.58
CA GLU A 37 11.70 12.91 4.96
C GLU A 37 10.97 14.22 5.23
N ASN A 38 9.91 14.49 4.48
CA ASN A 38 9.08 15.65 4.71
C ASN A 38 8.47 15.48 6.11
N THR A 39 8.73 16.40 7.04
CA THR A 39 8.34 16.25 8.45
C THR A 39 6.85 15.96 8.63
N ALA A 40 5.99 16.53 7.79
CA ALA A 40 4.56 16.24 7.76
C ALA A 40 4.23 14.77 7.43
N ASP A 41 5.01 14.16 6.53
CA ASP A 41 4.89 12.75 6.17
C ASP A 41 5.27 11.85 7.35
N THR A 42 6.33 12.23 8.06
CA THR A 42 6.79 11.51 9.26
C THR A 42 5.76 11.60 10.39
N HIS A 43 5.16 12.77 10.62
CA HIS A 43 4.12 12.94 11.64
C HIS A 43 2.87 12.11 11.34
N PHE A 44 2.37 12.16 10.11
CA PHE A 44 1.18 11.38 9.75
C PHE A 44 1.44 9.86 9.79
N VAL A 45 2.61 9.39 9.36
CA VAL A 45 2.97 7.97 9.48
C VAL A 45 3.09 7.57 10.96
N ALA A 46 3.64 8.43 11.82
CA ALA A 46 3.70 8.17 13.25
C ALA A 46 2.30 8.11 13.87
N GLU A 47 1.38 9.00 13.48
CA GLU A 47 -0.02 8.98 13.90
C GLU A 47 -0.71 7.68 13.45
N LEU A 48 -0.57 7.29 12.18
CA LEU A 48 -1.12 6.04 11.67
C LEU A 48 -0.57 4.81 12.41
N LYS A 49 0.74 4.82 12.72
CA LYS A 49 1.37 3.75 13.49
C LYS A 49 0.78 3.67 14.90
N ALA A 50 0.71 4.79 15.61
CA ALA A 50 0.11 4.85 16.94
C ALA A 50 -1.35 4.39 16.91
N ARG A 51 -2.11 4.80 15.89
CA ARG A 51 -3.51 4.38 15.71
C ARG A 51 -3.64 2.89 15.46
N ALA A 52 -2.79 2.32 14.60
CA ALA A 52 -2.76 0.87 14.35
C ALA A 52 -2.37 0.08 15.61
N GLU A 53 -1.44 0.59 16.43
CA GLU A 53 -1.07 -0.01 17.72
C GLU A 53 -2.21 0.02 18.73
N LEU A 54 -2.95 1.15 18.81
CA LEU A 54 -4.15 1.25 19.64
C LEU A 54 -5.20 0.20 19.22
N PHE A 55 -5.46 0.06 17.92
CA PHE A 55 -6.38 -0.97 17.44
C PHE A 55 -5.87 -2.38 17.71
N ASN A 56 -4.59 -2.67 17.46
CA ASN A 56 -4.00 -3.97 17.77
C ASN A 56 -4.21 -4.32 19.26
N ARG A 57 -4.03 -3.36 20.16
CA ARG A 57 -4.30 -3.52 21.59
C ARG A 57 -5.77 -3.77 21.87
N ASP A 58 -6.65 -2.88 21.43
CA ASP A 58 -8.05 -2.80 21.90
C ASP A 58 -8.97 -3.79 21.18
N LEU A 59 -8.64 -4.17 19.93
CA LEU A 59 -9.47 -5.00 19.08
C LEU A 59 -8.86 -6.38 18.81
N PHE A 60 -7.54 -6.51 18.89
CA PHE A 60 -6.81 -7.72 18.51
C PHE A 60 -5.95 -8.30 19.65
N ASN A 61 -6.15 -7.86 20.90
CA ASN A 61 -5.44 -8.36 22.08
C ASN A 61 -3.92 -8.37 21.95
N ARG A 62 -3.35 -7.36 21.27
CA ARG A 62 -1.91 -7.23 20.98
C ARG A 62 -1.31 -8.43 20.24
N SER A 63 -2.12 -9.20 19.51
CA SER A 63 -1.68 -10.45 18.91
C SER A 63 -1.07 -10.30 17.51
N LEU A 64 -1.14 -9.11 16.90
CA LEU A 64 -0.68 -8.91 15.52
C LEU A 64 0.79 -8.44 15.46
N PRO A 65 1.67 -9.12 14.70
CA PRO A 65 3.09 -8.75 14.55
C PRO A 65 3.28 -7.68 13.47
N LEU A 66 2.76 -6.47 13.74
CA LEU A 66 2.89 -5.32 12.84
C LEU A 66 4.30 -4.74 12.92
N ALA A 67 5.09 -4.94 11.86
CA ALA A 67 6.48 -4.47 11.82
C ALA A 67 6.58 -3.01 11.39
N LYS A 68 5.73 -2.56 10.46
CA LYS A 68 5.79 -1.20 9.92
C LYS A 68 4.44 -0.72 9.39
N VAL A 69 4.20 0.57 9.54
CA VAL A 69 3.20 1.33 8.78
C VAL A 69 3.94 2.33 7.90
N GLU A 70 3.59 2.40 6.63
CA GLU A 70 4.17 3.35 5.68
C GLU A 70 3.14 3.85 4.66
N PHE A 71 3.52 4.83 3.85
CA PHE A 71 2.63 5.28 2.78
C PHE A 71 2.55 4.28 1.63
N LEU A 72 1.33 4.10 1.12
CA LEU A 72 1.11 3.51 -0.18
C LEU A 72 1.72 4.44 -1.25
N PRO A 73 2.65 3.98 -2.11
CA PRO A 73 3.19 4.81 -3.19
C PRO A 73 2.07 5.31 -4.10
N SER A 74 1.95 6.63 -4.31
CA SER A 74 0.79 7.26 -4.98
C SER A 74 0.63 6.92 -6.47
N ALA A 75 1.51 6.08 -7.03
CA ALA A 75 1.40 5.53 -8.38
C ALA A 75 0.28 4.47 -8.56
N ALA A 76 -0.31 3.98 -7.46
CA ALA A 76 -1.11 2.75 -7.47
C ALA A 76 -2.51 2.90 -6.84
N VAL A 77 -3.17 4.05 -6.98
CA VAL A 77 -4.42 4.31 -6.24
C VAL A 77 -5.64 3.65 -6.90
N ARG A 78 -5.74 2.34 -6.73
CA ARG A 78 -6.99 1.56 -6.81
C ARG A 78 -7.52 1.14 -5.43
N GLN A 79 -6.70 1.29 -4.39
CA GLN A 79 -6.99 0.86 -3.04
C GLN A 79 -6.44 1.87 -2.03
N LEU A 80 -7.09 1.95 -0.87
CA LEU A 80 -6.73 2.87 0.22
C LEU A 80 -5.73 2.29 1.20
N GLY A 81 -5.65 0.96 1.27
CA GLY A 81 -4.77 0.20 2.13
C GLY A 81 -4.19 -1.00 1.39
N SER A 82 -3.09 -1.54 1.94
CA SER A 82 -2.63 -2.89 1.61
C SER A 82 -1.73 -3.42 2.70
N VAL A 83 -1.73 -4.73 2.89
CA VAL A 83 -0.78 -5.43 3.75
C VAL A 83 0.16 -6.31 2.93
N ARG A 84 1.42 -6.35 3.35
CA ARG A 84 2.43 -7.29 2.86
C ARG A 84 3.04 -8.02 4.04
N THR A 85 3.52 -9.22 3.78
CA THR A 85 4.18 -10.03 4.80
C THR A 85 5.37 -10.78 4.21
N ASN A 86 6.29 -11.20 5.07
CA ASN A 86 7.34 -12.14 4.72
C ASN A 86 6.77 -13.56 4.57
N ARG A 87 7.60 -14.47 4.02
CA ARG A 87 7.15 -15.81 3.63
C ARG A 87 6.64 -16.64 4.82
N ASP A 88 7.25 -16.47 5.97
CA ASP A 88 6.95 -17.12 7.25
C ASP A 88 5.89 -16.38 8.08
N ARG A 89 5.38 -15.24 7.61
CA ARG A 89 4.32 -14.45 8.25
C ARG A 89 4.66 -13.96 9.66
N SER A 90 5.94 -13.81 9.97
CA SER A 90 6.41 -13.28 11.25
C SER A 90 6.43 -11.75 11.30
N ALA A 91 6.30 -11.07 10.16
CA ALA A 91 6.28 -9.61 10.08
C ALA A 91 5.32 -9.10 9.00
N PHE A 92 4.56 -8.05 9.34
CA PHE A 92 3.63 -7.40 8.41
C PHE A 92 3.97 -5.92 8.21
N VAL A 93 3.92 -5.48 6.96
CA VAL A 93 4.04 -4.08 6.56
C VAL A 93 2.69 -3.63 6.03
N MET A 94 2.07 -2.70 6.74
CA MET A 94 0.85 -2.04 6.32
C MET A 94 1.17 -0.77 5.55
N ARG A 95 0.45 -0.55 4.45
CA ARG A 95 0.61 0.62 3.60
C ARG A 95 -0.71 1.35 3.46
N ILE A 96 -0.71 2.63 3.75
CA ILE A 96 -1.93 3.44 3.79
C ILE A 96 -1.81 4.60 2.81
N ALA A 97 -2.89 4.85 2.07
CA ALA A 97 -2.91 5.90 1.07
C ALA A 97 -2.87 7.28 1.74
N ARG A 98 -1.98 8.13 1.24
CA ARG A 98 -1.81 9.49 1.74
C ARG A 98 -3.07 10.36 1.65
N LEU A 99 -4.01 10.04 0.77
CA LEU A 99 -5.29 10.77 0.67
C LEU A 99 -6.12 10.76 1.97
N LEU A 100 -5.83 9.83 2.88
CA LEU A 100 -6.46 9.73 4.20
C LEU A 100 -5.90 10.73 5.21
N ASP A 101 -4.82 11.42 4.85
CA ASP A 101 -4.28 12.59 5.54
C ASP A 101 -5.19 13.79 5.25
N GLY A 102 -5.90 14.27 6.28
CA GLY A 102 -6.87 15.34 6.19
C GLY A 102 -8.35 14.92 6.13
N PRO A 103 -9.26 15.85 5.76
CA PRO A 103 -10.71 15.72 6.00
C PRO A 103 -11.37 14.51 5.33
N ALA A 104 -10.80 14.00 4.24
CA ALA A 104 -11.33 12.80 3.57
C ALA A 104 -11.25 11.57 4.47
N GLY A 105 -10.18 11.44 5.26
CA GLY A 105 -9.99 10.34 6.21
C GLY A 105 -10.92 10.42 7.42
N GLU A 106 -11.38 11.62 7.79
CA GLU A 106 -12.25 11.85 8.95
C GLU A 106 -13.73 11.62 8.65
N ARG A 107 -14.09 11.40 7.37
CA ARG A 107 -15.47 11.16 6.97
C ARG A 107 -16.02 9.90 7.64
N PRO A 108 -17.24 9.93 8.19
CA PRO A 108 -17.88 8.74 8.71
C PRO A 108 -18.13 7.73 7.58
N VAL A 109 -18.01 6.44 7.89
CA VAL A 109 -18.34 5.36 6.96
C VAL A 109 -19.71 4.81 7.31
N GLU A 110 -20.64 4.84 6.34
CA GLU A 110 -21.97 4.28 6.52
C GLU A 110 -21.90 2.78 6.89
N GLY A 111 -22.59 2.42 7.98
CA GLY A 111 -22.60 1.06 8.52
C GLY A 111 -21.35 0.71 9.33
N SER A 112 -20.52 1.69 9.69
CA SER A 112 -19.38 1.54 10.59
C SER A 112 -19.44 2.59 11.70
N ARG A 113 -18.88 2.26 12.87
CA ARG A 113 -18.64 3.23 13.94
C ARG A 113 -17.34 4.02 13.77
N PHE A 114 -16.58 3.75 12.71
CA PHE A 114 -15.28 4.34 12.44
C PHE A 114 -15.33 5.34 11.27
N ASN A 115 -14.39 6.28 11.26
CA ASN A 115 -14.14 7.13 10.09
C ASN A 115 -13.38 6.35 9.00
N LEU A 116 -13.25 6.93 7.82
CA LEU A 116 -12.62 6.26 6.67
C LEU A 116 -11.16 5.85 6.93
N ARG A 117 -10.37 6.68 7.63
CA ARG A 117 -8.97 6.37 7.96
C ARG A 117 -8.89 5.13 8.85
N ASP A 118 -9.66 5.14 9.93
CA ASP A 118 -9.72 4.04 10.90
C ASP A 118 -10.29 2.77 10.27
N GLU A 119 -11.31 2.90 9.42
CA GLU A 119 -11.91 1.79 8.68
C GLU A 119 -10.87 1.06 7.82
N VAL A 120 -10.02 1.83 7.11
CA VAL A 120 -8.95 1.25 6.29
C VAL A 120 -7.88 0.60 7.17
N LEU A 121 -7.48 1.22 8.28
CA LEU A 121 -6.52 0.62 9.21
C LEU A 121 -7.04 -0.71 9.77
N ILE A 122 -8.29 -0.75 10.23
CA ILE A 122 -8.94 -1.95 10.76
C ILE A 122 -9.05 -3.02 9.67
N HIS A 123 -9.47 -2.65 8.46
CA HIS A 123 -9.55 -3.58 7.32
C HIS A 123 -8.22 -4.30 7.08
N GLU A 124 -7.13 -3.54 7.04
CA GLU A 124 -5.80 -4.09 6.87
C GLU A 124 -5.34 -4.93 8.07
N LEU A 125 -5.67 -4.54 9.32
CA LEU A 125 -5.38 -5.35 10.51
C LEU A 125 -6.15 -6.68 10.52
N VAL A 126 -7.40 -6.70 10.06
CA VAL A 126 -8.17 -7.94 9.92
C VAL A 126 -7.54 -8.87 8.89
N HIS A 127 -6.97 -8.35 7.78
CA HIS A 127 -6.17 -9.19 6.88
C HIS A 127 -4.95 -9.80 7.58
N VAL A 128 -4.23 -9.01 8.39
CA VAL A 128 -3.10 -9.53 9.18
C VAL A 128 -3.55 -10.67 10.08
N GLU A 129 -4.65 -10.49 10.81
CA GLU A 129 -5.20 -11.53 11.68
C GLU A 129 -5.65 -12.77 10.88
N GLN A 130 -6.29 -12.57 9.72
CA GLN A 130 -6.71 -13.66 8.84
C GLN A 130 -5.51 -14.50 8.38
N PHE A 131 -4.40 -13.86 7.99
CA PHE A 131 -3.18 -14.55 7.58
C PHE A 131 -2.60 -15.46 8.67
N ILE A 132 -2.87 -15.16 9.95
CA ILE A 132 -2.37 -15.90 11.11
C ILE A 132 -3.38 -16.96 11.53
N ARG A 133 -4.65 -16.60 11.70
CA ARG A 133 -5.68 -17.43 12.35
C ARG A 133 -6.53 -18.24 11.38
N ALA A 134 -6.67 -17.78 10.14
CA ALA A 134 -7.53 -18.38 9.13
C ALA A 134 -6.87 -18.38 7.74
N PRO A 135 -5.66 -18.96 7.60
CA PRO A 135 -4.83 -18.80 6.41
C PRO A 135 -5.37 -19.45 5.14
N ASN A 136 -6.38 -20.31 5.27
CA ASN A 136 -7.04 -21.01 4.18
C ASN A 136 -8.37 -20.37 3.78
N GLU A 137 -8.87 -19.40 4.56
CA GLU A 137 -10.09 -18.66 4.23
C GLU A 137 -9.82 -17.70 3.06
N PRO A 138 -10.78 -17.55 2.13
CA PRO A 138 -10.62 -16.60 1.05
C PRO A 138 -10.54 -15.16 1.58
N PRO A 139 -9.79 -14.27 0.91
CA PRO A 139 -9.81 -12.84 1.23
C PRO A 139 -11.25 -12.32 1.21
N HIS A 140 -11.61 -11.52 2.22
CA HIS A 140 -12.99 -11.00 2.37
C HIS A 140 -14.08 -12.10 2.45
N GLY A 141 -13.70 -13.33 2.78
CA GLY A 141 -14.60 -14.47 2.99
C GLY A 141 -15.37 -14.43 4.32
N PRO A 142 -16.13 -15.49 4.65
CA PRO A 142 -16.97 -15.54 5.84
C PRO A 142 -16.25 -15.12 7.13
N TRP A 143 -15.04 -15.63 7.36
CA TRP A 143 -14.22 -15.27 8.52
C TRP A 143 -13.93 -13.77 8.59
N PHE A 144 -13.53 -13.16 7.47
CA PHE A 144 -13.24 -11.73 7.40
C PHE A 144 -14.50 -10.90 7.69
N LEU A 145 -15.63 -11.26 7.07
CA LEU A 145 -16.89 -10.56 7.22
C LEU A 145 -17.40 -10.62 8.66
N GLU A 146 -17.35 -11.80 9.28
CA GLU A 146 -17.69 -11.98 10.69
C GLU A 146 -16.75 -11.17 11.59
N ARG A 147 -15.45 -11.21 11.31
CA ARG A 147 -14.47 -10.47 12.12
C ARG A 147 -14.70 -8.96 12.06
N MET A 148 -14.93 -8.39 10.88
CA MET A 148 -15.28 -6.98 10.72
C MET A 148 -16.56 -6.61 11.49
N ARG A 149 -17.63 -7.43 11.39
CA ARG A 149 -18.87 -7.23 12.15
C ARG A 149 -18.63 -7.22 13.66
N SER A 150 -17.84 -8.17 14.16
CA SER A 150 -17.54 -8.28 15.59
C SER A 150 -16.84 -7.03 16.16
N ILE A 151 -16.08 -6.32 15.31
CA ILE A 151 -15.37 -5.08 15.66
C ILE A 151 -16.28 -3.84 15.54
N GLY A 152 -17.45 -3.96 14.91
CA GLY A 152 -18.32 -2.84 14.55
C GLY A 152 -17.84 -2.05 13.34
N ALA A 153 -16.96 -2.65 12.52
CA ALA A 153 -16.51 -2.10 11.25
C ALA A 153 -17.39 -2.62 10.10
N ARG A 154 -17.33 -1.99 8.94
CA ARG A 154 -18.16 -2.36 7.79
C ARG A 154 -17.63 -3.66 7.17
N PRO A 155 -18.45 -4.74 7.09
CA PRO A 155 -18.02 -6.03 6.56
C PRO A 155 -18.11 -6.04 5.03
N ARG A 156 -17.34 -5.18 4.38
CA ARG A 156 -17.21 -5.14 2.92
C ARG A 156 -15.74 -4.93 2.58
N ALA A 157 -15.37 -5.24 1.34
CA ALA A 157 -14.12 -4.73 0.78
C ALA A 157 -14.06 -3.21 1.01
N CYS A 158 -12.88 -2.67 1.32
CA CYS A 158 -12.70 -1.22 1.36
C CYS A 158 -13.32 -0.64 0.09
N PRO A 159 -14.12 0.44 0.17
CA PRO A 159 -14.68 1.04 -1.03
C PRO A 159 -13.52 1.31 -1.98
N THR A 160 -13.64 0.78 -3.21
CA THR A 160 -12.79 1.21 -4.30
C THR A 160 -13.06 2.68 -4.43
N VAL A 161 -12.20 3.51 -3.84
CA VAL A 161 -12.23 4.92 -4.15
C VAL A 161 -11.73 4.92 -5.59
N GLN A 162 -12.67 4.97 -6.53
CA GLN A 162 -12.41 5.65 -7.79
C GLN A 162 -12.12 7.10 -7.41
N LEU A 163 -10.95 7.34 -6.80
CA LEU A 163 -10.27 8.57 -7.05
C LEU A 163 -10.12 8.52 -8.55
N LYS A 164 -10.95 9.31 -9.24
CA LYS A 164 -10.73 9.66 -10.63
C LYS A 164 -9.38 10.37 -10.63
N VAL A 165 -8.30 9.60 -10.58
CA VAL A 165 -6.97 10.08 -10.86
C VAL A 165 -7.06 10.45 -12.33
N ARG A 166 -7.40 11.71 -12.59
CA ARG A 166 -7.47 12.30 -13.92
C ARG A 166 -6.05 12.44 -14.46
N GLY A 167 -5.28 11.35 -14.50
CA GLY A 167 -3.95 11.38 -15.04
C GLY A 167 -3.36 10.00 -15.26
N ARG A 168 -2.71 9.88 -16.41
CA ARG A 168 -2.08 8.69 -16.93
C ARG A 168 -0.57 8.70 -16.67
N TRP A 169 0.02 9.85 -16.36
CA TRP A 169 1.47 10.00 -16.27
C TRP A 169 1.87 10.52 -14.90
N LEU A 170 2.73 9.77 -14.21
CA LEU A 170 3.26 10.10 -12.91
C LEU A 170 4.64 10.73 -13.03
N TYR A 171 4.80 11.92 -12.46
CA TYR A 171 6.07 12.59 -12.33
C TYR A 171 6.46 12.73 -10.86
N ARG A 172 7.76 12.68 -10.56
CA ARG A 172 8.31 12.92 -9.21
C ARG A 172 9.49 13.89 -9.28
N CYS A 173 9.58 14.80 -8.31
CA CYS A 173 10.74 15.68 -8.16
C CYS A 173 11.78 15.08 -7.20
N PRO A 174 13.02 15.62 -7.14
CA PRO A 174 14.05 15.14 -6.21
C PRO A 174 13.67 15.21 -4.72
N ALA A 175 12.74 16.10 -4.35
CA ALA A 175 12.20 16.17 -2.98
C ALA A 175 11.03 15.18 -2.73
N GLY A 176 10.76 14.25 -3.65
CA GLY A 176 9.74 13.22 -3.46
C GLY A 176 8.31 13.62 -3.84
N HIS A 177 8.03 14.89 -4.14
CA HIS A 177 6.67 15.31 -4.53
C HIS A 177 6.23 14.71 -5.85
N GLU A 178 5.02 14.17 -5.86
CA GLU A 178 4.42 13.53 -7.02
C GLU A 178 3.38 14.42 -7.69
N VAL A 179 3.37 14.38 -9.02
CA VAL A 179 2.44 15.14 -9.87
C VAL A 179 1.88 14.21 -10.92
N VAL A 180 0.56 14.06 -10.91
CA VAL A 180 -0.18 13.24 -11.88
C VAL A 180 -0.74 14.13 -12.99
N ARG A 181 -0.56 13.70 -14.26
CA ARG A 181 -1.02 14.44 -15.45
C ARG A 181 -1.74 13.54 -16.44
N LEU A 182 -2.76 14.10 -17.11
CA LEU A 182 -3.45 13.44 -18.24
C LEU A 182 -2.52 13.19 -19.42
N ARG A 183 -1.65 14.16 -19.73
CA ARG A 183 -0.73 14.13 -20.88
C ARG A 183 0.73 14.14 -20.39
N ARG A 184 1.63 13.52 -21.16
CA ARG A 184 3.07 13.65 -20.92
C ARG A 184 3.49 15.10 -21.13
N TYR A 185 4.44 15.57 -20.33
CA TYR A 185 5.17 16.81 -20.58
C TYR A 185 6.05 16.76 -21.86
N GLY A 186 6.29 15.56 -22.40
CA GLY A 186 7.14 15.37 -23.58
C GLY A 186 8.56 15.87 -23.33
N ARG A 187 9.08 16.73 -24.21
CA ARG A 187 10.40 17.36 -24.08
C ARG A 187 10.42 18.57 -23.13
N ARG A 188 9.26 19.06 -22.67
CA ARG A 188 9.18 20.25 -21.80
C ARG A 188 9.88 19.98 -20.46
N ARG A 189 10.71 20.92 -20.04
CA ARG A 189 11.33 20.90 -18.71
C ARG A 189 10.39 21.59 -17.73
N VAL A 190 9.85 20.83 -16.79
CA VAL A 190 8.91 21.32 -15.77
C VAL A 190 9.49 21.01 -14.40
N SER A 191 9.40 21.96 -13.46
CA SER A 191 9.81 21.77 -12.07
C SER A 191 8.60 21.70 -11.14
N CYS A 192 8.83 21.17 -9.94
CA CYS A 192 7.79 21.04 -8.92
C CYS A 192 7.35 22.42 -8.41
N ARG A 193 6.09 22.79 -8.67
CA ARG A 193 5.49 24.03 -8.15
C ARG A 193 5.34 24.04 -6.62
N ARG A 194 5.41 22.88 -5.97
CA ARG A 194 5.41 22.79 -4.49
C ARG A 194 6.78 23.14 -3.90
N CYS A 195 7.87 22.85 -4.61
CA CYS A 195 9.22 23.26 -4.21
C CYS A 195 9.50 24.71 -4.61
N ASP A 196 9.18 25.07 -5.86
CA ASP A 196 9.34 26.42 -6.40
C ASP A 196 8.05 26.87 -7.09
N PRO A 197 7.17 27.59 -6.38
CA PRO A 197 5.87 27.96 -6.91
C PRO A 197 5.96 29.00 -8.03
N ARG A 198 7.00 29.84 -8.04
CA ARG A 198 7.07 31.02 -8.91
C ARG A 198 7.81 30.80 -10.22
N ALA A 199 8.84 29.95 -10.25
CA ALA A 199 9.72 29.81 -11.42
C ALA A 199 10.10 28.35 -11.72
N TYR A 200 10.60 28.12 -12.95
CA TYR A 200 11.26 26.87 -13.28
C TYR A 200 12.59 26.76 -12.52
N ASN A 201 12.81 25.65 -11.83
CA ASN A 201 14.06 25.38 -11.13
C ASN A 201 14.59 23.98 -11.50
N PRO A 202 15.79 23.87 -12.12
CA PRO A 202 16.35 22.59 -12.52
C PRO A 202 16.61 21.64 -11.34
N ARG A 203 16.85 22.16 -10.13
CA ARG A 203 17.03 21.35 -8.91
C ARG A 203 15.76 20.59 -8.51
N HIS A 204 14.59 21.08 -8.92
CA HIS A 204 13.30 20.46 -8.62
C HIS A 204 12.60 19.94 -9.89
N ARG A 205 13.38 19.62 -10.92
CA ARG A 205 12.86 19.10 -12.19
C ARG A 205 12.07 17.81 -11.98
N LEU A 206 10.85 17.80 -12.49
CA LEU A 206 9.98 16.64 -12.52
C LEU A 206 10.53 15.60 -13.50
N ARG A 207 10.70 14.37 -13.04
CA ARG A 207 11.08 13.21 -13.87
C ARG A 207 9.89 12.28 -13.99
N LEU A 208 9.70 11.72 -15.18
CA LEU A 208 8.66 10.70 -15.39
C LEU A 208 9.05 9.45 -14.60
N VAL A 209 8.16 8.98 -13.75
CA VAL A 209 8.34 7.76 -12.96
C VAL A 209 7.60 6.58 -13.58
N GLY A 210 6.45 6.84 -14.20
CA GLY A 210 5.69 5.77 -14.85
C GLY A 210 4.39 6.23 -15.48
N GLU A 211 3.76 5.27 -16.14
CA GLU A 211 2.41 5.36 -16.66
C GLU A 211 1.45 4.67 -15.69
N ILE A 212 0.36 5.34 -15.35
CA ILE A 212 -0.75 4.80 -14.58
C ILE A 212 -1.68 4.13 -15.60
N THR A 213 -1.50 2.83 -15.82
CA THR A 213 -2.40 2.05 -16.68
C THR A 213 -3.60 1.57 -15.87
N SER A 214 -4.79 1.95 -16.31
CA SER A 214 -6.05 1.37 -15.82
C SER A 214 -6.20 -0.03 -16.40
N ALA A 215 -5.68 -1.06 -15.72
CA ALA A 215 -5.93 -2.45 -16.11
C ALA A 215 -7.38 -2.88 -15.81
N GLY A 216 -8.24 -2.90 -16.82
CA GLY A 216 -9.52 -3.63 -16.81
C GLY A 216 -10.68 -2.94 -16.09
N GLY A 217 -11.50 -2.22 -16.84
CA GLY A 217 -12.95 -2.38 -16.68
C GLY A 217 -13.32 -3.61 -17.51
N ALA A 218 -13.91 -4.60 -16.86
CA ALA A 218 -14.72 -5.59 -17.56
C ALA A 218 -16.13 -5.36 -17.05
N GLU A 219 -17.01 -5.04 -18.00
CA GLU A 219 -18.47 -5.14 -17.90
C GLU A 219 -18.88 -6.57 -17.50
#